data_AF-X1PB65-F1
#
_entry.id   AF-X1PB65-F1
#
_cell.length_a   1.000
_cell.length_b   1.000
_cell.length_c   1.000
_cell.angle_alpha   90.00
_cell.angle_beta   90.00
_cell.angle_gamma   90.00
#
_symmetry.space_group_name_H-M   'P 1'
#
loop_
_entity.id
_entity.type
_entity.pdbx_description
1 polymer ?
#
loop_
_entity_poly.entity_id
_entity_poly.type
_entity_poly.pdbx_seq_one_letter_code
_entity_poly.pdbx_strand_id
1 'polypeptide(L)'
;MQDCENPTNALDTLRQPRHRWYFVKEGFSPNLVNQAIEDSECKSDDLVIDIFCGGGTTTLAATMKGRTSAGFEVNPFLTFVARTKLLNCRTKTLDRYIETVVDGAKNGATSRLDEFSTFSTG
;
A
#
# COMPACT_ATOMS: atom_id res chain seq x y z
N MET A 1 20.20 -1.80 21.17
CA MET A 1 20.91 -2.04 19.91
C MET A 1 19.83 -2.04 18.86
N GLN A 2 19.66 -0.93 18.15
CA GLN A 2 18.62 -0.78 17.13
C GLN A 2 19.16 -1.48 15.90
N ASP A 3 18.55 -2.57 15.47
CA ASP A 3 18.87 -3.17 14.18
C ASP A 3 18.72 -2.06 13.14
N CYS A 4 19.83 -1.68 12.50
CA CYS A 4 19.81 -0.79 11.36
C CYS A 4 19.11 -1.54 10.23
N GLU A 5 17.77 -1.55 10.22
CA GLU A 5 16.99 -2.03 9.08
C GLU A 5 17.48 -1.28 7.85
N ASN A 6 18.01 -2.02 6.88
CA ASN A 6 18.52 -1.44 5.65
C ASN A 6 17.33 -0.84 4.86
N PRO A 7 17.23 0.50 4.73
CA PRO A 7 16.04 1.16 4.20
C PRO A 7 15.85 0.90 2.69
N THR A 8 16.86 0.34 2.03
CA THR A 8 16.88 0.15 0.58
C THR A 8 16.13 -1.10 0.09
N ASN A 9 15.70 -2.00 0.97
CA ASN A 9 14.92 -3.17 0.60
C ASN A 9 13.58 -3.23 1.35
N ALA A 10 12.62 -4.00 0.82
CA ALA A 10 11.28 -4.12 1.37
C ALA A 10 11.10 -5.24 2.43
N LEU A 11 12.16 -5.86 2.96
CA LEU A 11 11.99 -7.05 3.82
C LEU A 11 11.23 -6.76 5.12
N ASP A 12 11.39 -5.55 5.66
CA ASP A 12 10.69 -5.07 6.84
C ASP A 12 9.16 -4.95 6.62
N THR A 13 8.71 -4.71 5.39
CA THR A 13 7.29 -4.62 5.03
C THR A 13 6.49 -5.85 5.42
N LEU A 14 7.13 -7.03 5.45
CA LEU A 14 6.50 -8.31 5.81
C LEU A 14 5.98 -8.34 7.25
N ARG A 15 6.56 -7.52 8.13
CA ARG A 15 6.20 -7.42 9.55
C ARG A 15 5.30 -6.22 9.86
N GLN A 16 5.08 -5.34 8.89
CA GLN A 16 4.32 -4.11 9.10
C GLN A 16 2.84 -4.28 8.69
N PRO A 17 1.89 -3.84 9.53
CA PRO A 17 0.47 -3.85 9.17
C PRO A 17 0.22 -3.11 7.85
N ARG A 18 -0.72 -3.61 7.04
CA ARG A 18 -1.08 -3.12 5.70
C ARG A 18 0.02 -3.26 4.65
N HIS A 19 1.27 -2.87 4.94
CA HIS A 19 2.41 -3.06 4.04
C HIS A 19 2.57 -4.54 3.65
N ARG A 20 2.42 -5.46 4.62
CA ARG A 20 2.52 -6.92 4.40
C ARG A 20 1.41 -7.57 3.56
N TRP A 21 0.36 -6.83 3.17
CA TRP A 21 -0.76 -7.41 2.42
C TRP A 21 -0.34 -7.88 1.01
N TYR A 22 0.72 -7.31 0.46
CA TYR A 22 1.35 -7.78 -0.76
C TYR A 22 2.82 -7.34 -0.78
N PHE A 23 3.72 -8.31 -0.93
CA PHE A 23 5.16 -8.09 -0.96
C PHE A 23 5.62 -7.78 -2.39
N VAL A 24 6.30 -6.65 -2.57
CA VAL A 24 6.92 -6.25 -3.83
C VAL A 24 8.42 -6.40 -3.66
N LYS A 25 9.04 -7.31 -4.42
CA LYS A 25 10.46 -7.66 -4.27
C LYS A 25 11.38 -6.47 -4.58
N GLU A 26 11.00 -5.66 -5.56
CA GLU A 26 11.70 -4.46 -6.01
C GLU A 26 11.32 -3.21 -5.19
N GLY A 27 10.56 -3.38 -4.10
CA GLY A 27 10.19 -2.29 -3.20
C GLY A 27 11.30 -1.91 -2.21
N PHE A 28 11.04 -0.83 -1.50
CA PHE A 28 11.89 -0.31 -0.42
C PHE A 28 11.13 -0.28 0.93
N SER A 29 11.88 -0.01 2.00
CA SER A 29 11.34 0.08 3.35
C SER A 29 10.48 1.34 3.53
N PRO A 30 9.34 1.27 4.22
CA PRO A 30 8.58 2.45 4.65
C PRO A 30 9.41 3.44 5.47
N ASN A 31 10.47 2.99 6.14
CA ASN A 31 11.37 3.87 6.89
C ASN A 31 12.13 4.85 5.98
N LEU A 32 12.43 4.47 4.73
CA LEU A 32 13.02 5.38 3.75
C LEU A 32 12.10 6.58 3.49
N VAL A 33 10.80 6.33 3.40
CA VAL A 33 9.78 7.38 3.20
C VAL A 33 9.67 8.24 4.44
N ASN A 34 9.67 7.63 5.62
CA ASN A 34 9.62 8.36 6.89
C ASN A 34 10.81 9.33 7.01
N GLN A 35 12.02 8.86 6.69
CA GLN A 35 13.23 9.69 6.67
C GLN A 35 13.10 10.81 5.64
N ALA A 36 12.67 10.52 4.42
CA ALA A 36 12.49 11.54 3.38
C ALA A 36 11.47 12.62 3.76
N ILE A 37 10.37 12.25 4.45
CA ILE A 37 9.37 13.21 4.96
C ILE A 37 9.99 14.11 6.04
N GLU A 38 10.81 13.54 6.92
CA GLU A 38 11.47 14.27 8.01
C GLU A 38 12.56 15.21 7.45
N ASP A 39 13.41 14.72 6.55
CA ASP A 39 14.51 15.48 5.94
C ASP A 39 14.04 16.61 5.02
N SER A 40 12.85 16.44 4.40
CA SER A 40 12.26 17.47 3.52
C SER A 40 11.48 18.55 4.28
N GLU A 41 11.39 18.46 5.61
CA GLU A 41 10.54 19.33 6.44
C GLU A 41 9.08 19.37 5.95
N CYS A 42 8.60 18.26 5.37
CA CYS A 42 7.28 18.16 4.76
C CYS A 42 6.19 18.44 5.79
N LYS A 43 5.39 19.48 5.53
CA LYS A 43 4.33 19.99 6.40
C LYS A 43 3.04 19.18 6.23
N SER A 44 2.08 19.39 7.13
CA SER A 44 0.80 18.66 7.11
C SER A 44 -0.08 18.98 5.90
N ASP A 45 0.07 20.17 5.34
CA ASP A 45 -0.63 20.68 4.16
C ASP A 45 0.08 20.35 2.84
N ASP A 46 1.31 19.84 2.90
CA ASP A 46 2.04 19.38 1.73
C ASP A 46 1.47 18.07 1.17
N LEU A 47 1.63 17.89 -0.14
CA LEU A 47 1.22 16.70 -0.87
C LEU A 47 2.44 15.84 -1.23
N VAL A 48 2.49 14.62 -0.71
CA VAL A 48 3.48 13.62 -1.12
C VAL A 48 3.02 12.92 -2.39
N ILE A 49 3.79 13.02 -3.47
CA ILE A 49 3.46 12.42 -4.77
C ILE A 49 4.46 11.33 -5.12
N ASP A 50 3.96 10.17 -5.53
CA ASP A 50 4.74 9.08 -6.11
C ASP A 50 4.18 8.69 -7.49
N ILE A 51 4.91 9.01 -8.56
CA ILE A 51 4.46 8.76 -9.93
C ILE A 51 4.69 7.33 -10.43
N PHE A 52 5.31 6.47 -9.60
CA PHE A 52 5.51 5.04 -9.86
C PHE A 52 5.29 4.24 -8.57
N CYS A 53 4.11 4.39 -7.99
CA CYS A 53 3.88 4.02 -6.59
C CYS A 53 3.85 2.51 -6.33
N GLY A 54 3.75 1.68 -7.38
CA GLY A 54 3.74 0.22 -7.28
C GLY A 54 2.72 -0.28 -6.26
N GLY A 55 3.19 -1.02 -5.26
CA GLY A 55 2.37 -1.54 -4.17
C GLY A 55 1.94 -0.50 -3.11
N GLY A 56 2.23 0.79 -3.31
CA GLY A 56 1.77 1.91 -2.49
C GLY A 56 2.59 2.20 -1.23
N THR A 57 3.88 1.84 -1.18
CA THR A 57 4.70 2.05 0.03
C THR A 57 4.79 3.53 0.41
N THR A 58 5.09 4.41 -0.55
CA THR A 58 5.20 5.87 -0.31
C THR A 58 3.90 6.46 0.20
N THR A 59 2.80 6.21 -0.50
CA THR A 59 1.49 6.78 -0.16
C THR A 59 0.97 6.27 1.17
N LEU A 60 1.14 4.97 1.46
CA LEU A 60 0.74 4.39 2.74
C LEU A 60 1.57 4.96 3.91
N ALA A 61 2.90 5.01 3.78
CA ALA A 61 3.77 5.54 4.82
C ALA A 61 3.49 7.03 5.11
N ALA A 62 3.37 7.85 4.05
CA ALA A 62 3.01 9.26 4.17
C ALA A 62 1.64 9.44 4.86
N THR A 63 0.64 8.67 4.44
CA THR A 63 -0.71 8.72 5.05
C THR A 63 -0.68 8.32 6.52
N MET A 64 0.11 7.30 6.90
CA MET A 64 0.28 6.87 8.30
C MET A 64 0.98 7.92 9.16
N LYS A 65 1.81 8.79 8.56
CA LYS A 65 2.40 9.98 9.21
C LYS A 65 1.49 11.22 9.18
N GLY A 66 0.24 11.08 8.72
CA GLY A 66 -0.73 12.18 8.67
C GLY A 66 -0.46 13.18 7.56
N ARG A 67 0.19 12.77 6.47
CA ARG A 67 0.38 13.58 5.26
C ARG A 67 -0.65 13.23 4.19
N THR A 68 -1.04 14.22 3.40
CA THR A 68 -1.81 13.97 2.18
C THR A 68 -0.89 13.34 1.15
N SER A 69 -1.35 12.29 0.46
CA SER A 69 -0.53 11.62 -0.55
C SER A 69 -1.33 11.21 -1.78
N ALA A 70 -0.65 11.17 -2.92
CA ALA A 70 -1.17 10.72 -4.21
C ALA A 70 -0.16 9.81 -4.90
N GLY A 71 -0.66 8.77 -5.56
CA GLY A 71 0.18 7.79 -6.26
C GLY A 71 -0.37 7.47 -7.64
N PHE A 72 0.52 7.32 -8.61
CA PHE A 72 0.20 6.87 -9.96
C PHE A 72 0.90 5.54 -10.24
N GLU A 73 0.16 4.61 -10.83
CA GLU A 73 0.64 3.28 -11.22
C GLU A 73 -0.16 2.83 -12.44
N VAL A 74 0.52 2.28 -13.45
CA VAL A 74 -0.09 1.83 -14.70
C VAL A 74 -0.57 0.39 -14.60
N ASN A 75 0.06 -0.42 -13.76
CA ASN A 75 -0.34 -1.78 -13.51
C ASN A 75 -1.65 -1.78 -12.68
N PRO A 76 -2.76 -2.31 -13.22
CA PRO A 76 -4.06 -2.24 -12.56
C PRO A 76 -4.11 -3.07 -11.26
N PHE A 77 -3.36 -4.17 -11.20
CA PHE A 77 -3.27 -5.00 -10.01
C PHE A 77 -2.51 -4.28 -8.88
N LEU A 78 -1.35 -3.69 -9.18
CA LEU A 78 -0.59 -2.91 -8.19
C LEU A 78 -1.39 -1.67 -7.73
N THR A 79 -2.10 -1.02 -8.64
CA THR A 79 -3.05 0.06 -8.31
C THR A 79 -4.13 -0.42 -7.32
N PHE A 80 -4.72 -1.59 -7.55
CA PHE A 80 -5.69 -2.19 -6.64
C PHE A 80 -5.08 -2.46 -5.26
N VAL A 81 -3.87 -3.03 -5.21
CA VAL A 81 -3.14 -3.28 -3.96
C VAL A 81 -2.91 -1.97 -3.20
N ALA A 82 -2.33 -0.96 -3.85
CA ALA A 82 -2.04 0.34 -3.25
C ALA A 82 -3.30 1.02 -2.72
N ARG A 83 -4.38 1.05 -3.51
CA ARG A 83 -5.68 1.61 -3.11
C ARG A 83 -6.27 0.87 -1.92
N THR A 84 -6.29 -0.46 -1.96
CA THR A 84 -6.82 -1.29 -0.87
C THR A 84 -6.04 -1.04 0.41
N LYS A 85 -4.71 -0.99 0.32
CA LYS A 85 -3.82 -0.65 1.44
C LYS A 85 -4.11 0.71 2.05
N LEU A 86 -4.71 1.67 1.33
CA LEU A 86 -5.06 3.00 1.84
C LEU A 86 -6.47 3.08 2.44
N LEU A 87 -7.36 2.14 2.13
CA LEU A 87 -8.72 2.13 2.66
C LEU A 87 -8.73 1.99 4.18
N ASN A 88 -9.67 2.70 4.81
CA ASN A 88 -10.01 2.57 6.22
C ASN A 88 -11.46 2.07 6.32
N CYS A 89 -11.68 1.10 7.20
CA CYS A 89 -13.02 0.58 7.49
C CYS A 89 -13.42 0.98 8.90
N ARG A 90 -14.64 1.49 9.07
CA ARG A 90 -15.21 1.71 10.40
C ARG A 90 -15.52 0.37 11.04
N THR A 91 -15.24 0.21 12.32
CA THR A 91 -15.53 -1.03 13.08
C THR A 91 -16.98 -1.48 12.91
N LYS A 92 -17.95 -0.58 13.06
CA LYS A 92 -19.38 -0.86 12.84
C LYS A 92 -19.71 -1.40 11.44
N THR A 93 -18.97 -0.95 10.41
CA THR A 93 -19.15 -1.46 9.05
C THR A 93 -18.58 -2.87 8.95
N LEU A 94 -17.41 -3.12 9.54
CA LEU A 94 -16.82 -4.45 9.60
C LEU A 94 -17.74 -5.42 10.34
N ASP A 95 -18.23 -5.06 11.52
CA ASP A 95 -19.13 -5.90 12.33
C ASP A 95 -20.38 -6.31 11.54
N ARG A 96 -20.92 -5.39 10.74
CA ARG A 96 -22.10 -5.66 9.91
C ARG A 96 -21.85 -6.65 8.78
N TYR A 97 -20.66 -6.63 8.19
CA TYR A 97 -20.36 -7.38 6.96
C TYR A 97 -19.34 -8.51 7.16
N ILE A 98 -18.87 -8.74 8.39
CA ILE A 98 -17.81 -9.72 8.66
C ILE A 98 -18.18 -11.12 8.20
N GLU A 99 -19.42 -11.56 8.43
CA GLU A 99 -19.90 -12.88 8.00
C GLU A 99 -19.85 -13.01 6.47
N THR A 100 -20.34 -12.00 5.74
CA THR A 100 -20.29 -11.97 4.27
C THR A 100 -18.86 -11.95 3.75
N VAL A 101 -17.97 -11.18 4.37
CA VAL A 101 -16.55 -11.11 3.98
C VAL A 101 -15.86 -12.45 4.22
N VAL A 102 -16.10 -13.10 5.36
CA VAL A 102 -15.52 -14.41 5.68
C VAL A 102 -16.04 -15.49 4.76
N ASP A 103 -17.33 -15.50 4.45
CA ASP A 103 -17.91 -16.45 3.50
C ASP A 103 -17.33 -16.26 2.08
N GLY A 104 -17.30 -15.02 1.59
CA GLY A 104 -16.69 -14.70 0.30
C GLY A 104 -15.21 -15.05 0.22
N ALA A 105 -14.45 -14.87 1.31
CA ALA A 105 -13.03 -15.24 1.37
C ALA A 105 -12.80 -16.76 1.32
N LYS A 106 -13.73 -17.57 1.83
CA LYS A 106 -13.65 -19.04 1.77
C LYS A 106 -14.03 -19.59 0.40
N ASN A 107 -15.07 -19.03 -0.20
CA ASN A 107 -15.62 -19.52 -1.46
C ASN A 107 -14.87 -18.96 -2.68
N GLY A 108 -14.18 -17.83 -2.51
CA GLY A 108 -13.54 -17.11 -3.58
C GLY A 108 -14.55 -16.37 -4.45
N ALA A 109 -14.03 -15.49 -5.31
CA ALA A 109 -14.81 -14.81 -6.35
C ALA A 109 -13.90 -14.56 -7.54
N THR A 110 -14.47 -14.51 -8.74
CA THR A 110 -13.74 -14.08 -9.93
C THR A 110 -13.40 -12.60 -9.79
N SER A 111 -12.13 -12.25 -9.98
CA SER A 111 -11.70 -10.86 -9.86
C SER A 111 -11.91 -10.16 -11.20
N ARG A 112 -12.40 -8.92 -11.15
CA ARG A 112 -12.37 -8.07 -12.34
C ARG A 112 -10.95 -7.81 -12.84
N LEU A 113 -9.92 -8.06 -12.01
CA LEU A 113 -8.52 -7.95 -12.38
C LEU A 113 -8.03 -9.16 -13.18
N ASP A 114 -8.75 -10.28 -13.20
CA ASP A 114 -8.35 -11.48 -13.97
C ASP A 114 -8.37 -11.21 -15.48
N GLU A 115 -9.18 -10.24 -15.93
CA GLU A 115 -9.26 -9.79 -17.32
C GLU A 115 -8.15 -8.79 -17.69
N PHE A 116 -7.41 -8.27 -16.71
CA PHE A 116 -6.37 -7.27 -16.95
C PHE A 116 -4.99 -7.92 -17.08
N SER A 117 -4.54 -8.09 -18.32
CA SER A 117 -3.12 -8.34 -18.61
C SER A 117 -2.39 -7.02 -18.85
N THR A 118 -1.34 -6.74 -18.07
CA THR A 118 -0.40 -5.64 -18.36
C THR A 118 0.40 -5.88 -19.65
N PHE A 119 0.39 -7.12 -20.16
CA PHE A 119 0.88 -7.50 -21.48
C PHE A 119 -0.33 -7.83 -22.36
N SER A 120 -1.13 -6.83 -22.70
CA SER A 120 -2.08 -6.98 -23.79
C SER A 120 -1.28 -7.12 -25.10
N THR A 121 -1.53 -8.21 -25.82
CA THR A 121 -1.08 -8.45 -27.20
C THR A 121 -1.49 -7.26 -28.05
N GLY A 122 -0.52 -6.41 -28.37
CA GLY A 122 -0.66 -5.47 -29.50
C GLY A 122 -0.79 -6.22 -30.82
#